data_AF-A0A2E6QN29-F1
#
_entry.id   AF-A0A2E6QN29-F1
#
_cell.length_a   1.000
_cell.length_b   1.000
_cell.length_c   1.000
_cell.angle_alpha   90.00
_cell.angle_beta   90.00
_cell.angle_gamma   90.00
#
_symmetry.space_group_name_H-M   'P 1'
#
loop_
_entity.id
_entity.type
_entity.pdbx_description
1 polymer ?
#
loop_
_entity_poly.entity_id
_entity_poly.type
_entity_poly.pdbx_seq_one_letter_code
_entity_poly.pdbx_strand_id
1 'polypeptide(L)'
;MIREVLIGLAIGGVTRIILSALHVAGMVMAFQSSLAAAMFFDPNQGTQTGVIANFLNLLAILLIFATDMHHVLLRGLIESFMVFDPAQLPPIADFATLAARLVSSAFRVGVQLAAPLLVAGFMLYVVAGVLNRLVPQIQVFFVVLPLQVLTAFVVLLITLGAVMMWFMRYFDDTIGTLFFGI
;
A
#
# COMPACT_ATOMS: atom_id res chain seq x y z
N MET A 1 25.06 -6.20 -20.80
CA MET A 1 25.12 -6.69 -19.40
C MET A 1 24.73 -5.62 -18.37
N ILE A 2 25.60 -4.68 -17.97
CA ILE A 2 25.27 -3.70 -16.90
C ILE A 2 24.02 -2.86 -17.24
N ARG A 3 23.86 -2.44 -18.50
CA ARG A 3 22.69 -1.66 -18.98
C ARG A 3 21.37 -2.45 -18.93
N GLU A 4 21.38 -3.71 -19.34
CA GLU A 4 20.18 -4.58 -19.29
C GLU A 4 19.77 -4.84 -17.83
N VAL A 5 20.77 -5.02 -16.95
CA VAL A 5 20.53 -5.12 -15.51
C VAL A 5 19.92 -3.83 -14.97
N LEU A 6 20.39 -2.65 -15.39
CA LEU A 6 19.81 -1.36 -14.98
C LEU A 6 18.35 -1.19 -15.46
N ILE A 7 18.04 -1.59 -16.70
CA ILE A 7 16.67 -1.51 -17.24
C ILE A 7 15.75 -2.48 -16.50
N GLY A 8 16.18 -3.72 -16.28
CA GLY A 8 15.43 -4.69 -15.50
C GLY A 8 15.20 -4.23 -14.05
N LEU A 9 16.22 -3.61 -13.45
CA LEU A 9 16.12 -3.04 -12.10
C LEU A 9 15.17 -1.83 -12.06
N ALA A 10 15.14 -1.00 -13.11
CA ALA A 10 14.21 0.12 -13.22
C ALA A 10 12.76 -0.37 -13.31
N ILE A 11 12.46 -1.34 -14.18
CA ILE A 11 11.11 -1.90 -14.37
C ILE A 11 10.64 -2.65 -13.11
N GLY A 12 11.52 -3.46 -12.52
CA GLY A 12 11.26 -4.11 -11.24
C GLY A 12 11.06 -3.09 -10.11
N GLY A 13 11.84 -2.00 -10.12
CA GLY A 13 11.74 -0.90 -9.17
C GLY A 13 10.40 -0.18 -9.26
N VAL A 14 9.92 0.14 -10.46
CA VAL A 14 8.60 0.74 -10.69
C VAL A 14 7.50 -0.15 -10.11
N THR A 15 7.48 -1.43 -10.47
CA THR A 15 6.49 -2.39 -9.95
C THR A 15 6.53 -2.47 -8.42
N ARG A 16 7.74 -2.48 -7.84
CA ARG A 16 7.94 -2.49 -6.38
C ARG A 16 7.43 -1.20 -5.71
N ILE A 17 7.60 -0.04 -6.35
CA ILE A 17 7.06 1.23 -5.86
C ILE A 17 5.53 1.21 -5.91
N ILE A 18 4.91 0.67 -6.96
CA ILE A 18 3.45 0.56 -7.05
C ILE A 18 2.91 -0.32 -5.91
N LEU A 19 3.52 -1.49 -5.67
CA LEU A 19 3.14 -2.39 -4.56
C LEU A 19 3.38 -1.74 -3.18
N SER A 20 4.34 -0.82 -3.07
CA SER A 20 4.57 -0.10 -1.81
C SER A 20 3.36 0.71 -1.34
N ALA A 21 2.44 1.08 -2.23
CA ALA A 21 1.18 1.73 -1.86
C ALA A 21 0.35 0.89 -0.87
N LEU A 22 0.27 -0.42 -1.07
CA LEU A 22 -0.42 -1.35 -0.16
C LEU A 22 0.32 -1.51 1.16
N HIS A 23 1.65 -1.48 1.11
CA HIS A 23 2.46 -1.52 2.32
C HIS A 23 2.20 -0.27 3.18
N VAL A 24 2.18 0.92 2.57
CA VAL A 24 1.81 2.17 3.25
C VAL A 24 0.38 2.08 3.80
N ALA A 25 -0.59 1.67 3.00
CA ALA A 25 -1.98 1.51 3.43
C ALA A 25 -2.09 0.58 4.65
N GLY A 26 -1.50 -0.61 4.56
CA GLY A 26 -1.57 -1.60 5.62
C GLY A 26 -0.83 -1.19 6.89
N MET A 27 0.28 -0.44 6.79
CA MET A 27 0.96 0.12 7.96
C MET A 27 0.09 1.17 8.64
N VAL A 28 -0.49 2.10 7.89
CA VAL A 28 -1.41 3.11 8.43
C VAL A 28 -2.62 2.44 9.09
N MET A 29 -3.20 1.43 8.45
CA MET A 29 -4.30 0.65 9.01
C MET A 29 -3.91 -0.08 10.30
N ALA A 30 -2.72 -0.68 10.35
CA ALA A 30 -2.24 -1.40 11.53
C ALA A 30 -1.93 -0.47 12.72
N PHE A 31 -1.40 0.72 12.45
CA PHE A 31 -1.24 1.77 13.47
C PHE A 31 -2.60 2.23 13.99
N GLN A 32 -3.55 2.47 13.09
CA GLN A 32 -4.90 2.92 13.46
C GLN A 32 -5.72 1.84 14.18
N SER A 33 -5.48 0.55 13.97
CA SER A 33 -6.24 -0.51 14.62
C SER A 33 -5.72 -0.91 16.00
N SER A 34 -4.68 -0.23 16.51
CA SER A 34 -3.93 -0.59 17.73
C SER A 34 -3.21 -1.95 17.67
N LEU A 35 -3.23 -2.63 16.52
CA LEU A 35 -2.49 -3.89 16.30
C LEU A 35 -0.99 -3.65 16.16
N ALA A 36 -0.55 -2.43 15.82
CA ALA A 36 0.86 -2.06 15.79
C ALA A 36 1.55 -2.19 17.16
N ALA A 37 0.81 -2.20 18.29
CA ALA A 37 1.38 -2.46 19.61
C ALA A 37 2.12 -3.82 19.65
N ALA A 38 1.62 -4.84 18.96
CA ALA A 38 2.26 -6.15 18.87
C ALA A 38 3.65 -6.11 18.20
N MET A 39 3.92 -5.12 17.36
CA MET A 39 5.24 -4.93 16.73
C MET A 39 6.30 -4.44 17.72
N PHE A 40 5.88 -3.73 18.78
CA PHE A 40 6.80 -3.18 19.78
C PHE A 40 7.13 -4.17 20.89
N PHE A 41 6.27 -5.17 21.13
CA PHE A 41 6.48 -6.17 22.17
C PHE A 41 7.46 -7.29 21.77
N ASP A 42 7.77 -7.47 20.48
CA ASP A 42 8.79 -8.43 20.05
C ASP A 42 9.82 -7.83 19.07
N PRO A 43 10.84 -7.13 19.59
CA PRO A 43 11.97 -6.63 18.80
C PRO A 43 12.85 -7.76 18.21
N ASN A 44 12.80 -8.97 18.78
CA ASN A 44 13.66 -10.09 18.38
C ASN A 44 13.10 -10.87 17.18
N GLN A 45 11.79 -10.79 16.92
CA GLN A 45 11.16 -11.45 15.77
C GLN A 45 11.23 -10.67 14.45
N GLY A 46 11.88 -9.51 14.39
CA GLY A 46 12.28 -8.84 13.13
C GLY A 46 11.14 -8.46 12.16
N THR A 47 9.88 -8.72 12.50
CA THR A 47 8.71 -8.52 11.65
C THR A 47 8.07 -7.19 11.98
N GLN A 48 8.73 -6.12 11.54
CA GLN A 48 8.21 -4.75 11.54
C GLN A 48 7.10 -4.52 10.50
N THR A 49 6.65 -5.57 9.83
CA THR A 49 5.60 -5.54 8.81
C THR A 49 4.24 -5.77 9.47
N GLY A 50 3.31 -4.83 9.32
CA GLY A 50 1.94 -5.01 9.83
C GLY A 50 1.26 -6.23 9.26
N VAL A 51 0.55 -6.97 10.12
CA VAL A 51 -0.26 -8.13 9.71
C VAL A 51 -1.22 -7.75 8.58
N ILE A 52 -1.85 -6.57 8.69
CA ILE A 52 -2.73 -6.02 7.65
C ILE A 52 -1.92 -5.72 6.37
N ALA A 53 -0.72 -5.13 6.48
CA ALA A 53 0.12 -4.84 5.31
C ALA A 53 0.56 -6.10 4.58
N ASN A 54 0.93 -7.15 5.31
CA ASN A 54 1.29 -8.44 4.71
C ASN A 54 0.07 -9.09 4.03
N PHE A 55 -1.07 -9.13 4.73
CA PHE A 55 -2.32 -9.65 4.18
C PHE A 55 -2.73 -8.95 2.88
N LEU A 56 -2.73 -7.62 2.85
CA LEU A 56 -3.06 -6.85 1.64
C LEU A 56 -2.08 -7.09 0.50
N ASN A 57 -0.77 -7.19 0.78
CA ASN A 57 0.23 -7.48 -0.24
C ASN A 57 0.04 -8.87 -0.85
N LEU A 58 -0.16 -9.90 -0.02
CA LEU A 58 -0.41 -11.26 -0.49
C LEU A 58 -1.69 -11.34 -1.32
N LEU A 59 -2.76 -10.67 -0.87
CA LEU A 59 -4.02 -10.60 -1.60
C LEU A 59 -3.85 -9.89 -2.94
N ALA A 60 -3.08 -8.81 -3.00
CA ALA A 60 -2.80 -8.09 -4.23
C ALA A 60 -2.04 -8.94 -5.24
N ILE A 61 -0.98 -9.63 -4.79
CA ILE A 61 -0.23 -10.55 -5.64
C ILE A 61 -1.17 -11.62 -6.21
N LEU A 62 -2.01 -12.23 -5.35
CA LEU A 62 -2.98 -13.23 -5.77
C LEU A 62 -3.96 -12.67 -6.82
N LEU A 63 -4.47 -11.46 -6.63
CA LEU A 63 -5.35 -10.81 -7.60
C LEU A 63 -4.63 -10.47 -8.91
N ILE A 64 -3.36 -10.05 -8.87
CA ILE A 64 -2.57 -9.73 -10.08
C ILE A 64 -2.41 -10.97 -10.95
N PHE A 65 -2.20 -12.14 -10.33
CA PHE A 65 -2.17 -13.41 -11.04
C PHE A 65 -3.56 -13.86 -11.50
N ALA A 66 -4.58 -13.74 -10.64
CA ALA A 66 -5.94 -14.15 -10.97
C ALA A 66 -6.62 -13.31 -12.08
N THR A 67 -6.16 -12.07 -12.28
CA THR A 67 -6.65 -11.15 -13.33
C THR A 67 -5.71 -11.06 -14.54
N ASP A 68 -4.68 -11.91 -14.60
CA ASP A 68 -3.68 -11.92 -15.66
C ASP A 68 -2.89 -10.61 -15.86
N MET A 69 -2.97 -9.66 -14.93
CA MET A 69 -2.27 -8.37 -14.98
C MET A 69 -0.74 -8.50 -15.06
N HIS A 70 -0.18 -9.62 -14.60
CA HIS A 70 1.23 -9.93 -14.78
C HIS A 70 1.66 -9.98 -16.26
N HIS A 71 0.75 -10.29 -17.19
CA HIS A 71 1.04 -10.22 -18.64
C HIS A 71 1.30 -8.80 -19.11
N VAL A 72 0.65 -7.79 -18.50
CA VAL A 72 0.87 -6.38 -18.85
C VAL A 72 2.29 -5.96 -18.46
N LEU A 73 2.77 -6.42 -17.29
CA LEU A 73 4.16 -6.24 -16.88
C LEU A 73 5.16 -6.88 -17.84
N LEU A 74 4.88 -8.11 -18.31
CA LEU A 74 5.73 -8.81 -19.27
C LEU A 74 5.76 -8.11 -20.63
N ARG A 75 4.62 -7.59 -21.10
CA ARG A 75 4.55 -6.78 -22.33
C ARG A 75 5.35 -5.49 -22.18
N GLY A 76 5.19 -4.78 -21.07
CA GLY A 76 5.97 -3.57 -20.78
C GLY A 76 7.48 -3.82 -20.73
N LEU A 77 7.90 -4.99 -20.24
CA LEU A 77 9.31 -5.42 -20.30
C LEU A 77 9.80 -5.57 -21.74
N ILE A 78 9.04 -6.27 -22.60
CA ILE A 78 9.40 -6.48 -24.00
C ILE A 78 9.46 -5.15 -24.76
N GLU A 79 8.47 -4.28 -24.58
CA GLU A 79 8.42 -2.96 -25.23
C GLU A 79 9.55 -2.04 -24.77
N SER A 80 9.96 -2.13 -23.50
CA SER A 80 11.12 -1.38 -22.99
C SER A 80 12.39 -1.71 -23.78
N PHE A 81 12.58 -2.96 -24.22
CA PHE A 81 13.72 -3.32 -25.08
C PHE A 81 13.62 -2.77 -26.50
N MET A 82 12.42 -2.45 -26.98
CA MET A 82 12.21 -1.84 -28.31
C MET A 82 12.35 -0.31 -28.29
N VAL A 83 11.96 0.34 -27.20
CA VAL A 83 11.99 1.80 -27.06
C VAL A 83 13.38 2.32 -26.68
N PHE A 84 14.13 1.60 -25.85
CA PHE A 84 15.48 2.02 -25.45
C PHE A 84 16.54 1.54 -26.47
N ASP A 85 16.92 2.43 -27.39
CA ASP A 85 18.00 2.20 -28.37
C ASP A 85 19.27 1.64 -27.68
N PRO A 86 19.82 0.48 -28.11
CA PRO A 86 21.00 -0.14 -27.52
C PRO A 86 22.22 0.78 -27.40
N ALA A 87 22.31 1.83 -28.22
CA ALA A 87 23.49 2.69 -28.32
C ALA A 87 23.53 3.87 -27.32
N GLN A 88 22.43 4.18 -26.63
CA GLN A 88 22.35 5.38 -25.76
C GLN A 88 22.17 5.02 -24.28
N LEU A 89 22.87 5.77 -23.40
CA LEU A 89 22.69 5.68 -21.95
C LEU A 89 21.28 6.17 -21.58
N PRO A 90 20.52 5.44 -20.75
CA PRO A 90 19.21 5.90 -20.30
C PRO A 90 19.36 7.21 -19.51
N PRO A 91 18.47 8.21 -19.71
CA PRO A 91 18.57 9.50 -19.03
C PRO A 91 18.26 9.35 -17.53
N ILE A 92 19.31 9.21 -16.71
CA ILE A 92 19.22 8.96 -15.25
C ILE A 92 18.36 10.00 -14.53
N ALA A 93 18.39 11.26 -14.96
CA ALA A 93 17.59 12.34 -14.38
C ALA A 93 16.08 12.12 -14.56
N ASP A 94 15.65 11.61 -15.73
CA ASP A 94 14.24 11.33 -16.01
C ASP A 94 13.75 10.14 -15.19
N PHE A 95 14.60 9.12 -14.99
CA PHE A 95 14.27 8.00 -14.10
C PHE A 95 14.11 8.44 -12.63
N ALA A 96 14.98 9.33 -12.14
CA ALA A 96 14.89 9.82 -10.78
C ALA A 96 13.61 10.65 -10.54
N THR A 97 13.24 11.51 -11.49
CA THR A 97 12.00 12.29 -11.41
C THR A 97 10.76 11.41 -11.51
N LEU A 98 10.79 10.38 -12.37
CA LEU A 98 9.73 9.38 -12.47
C LEU A 98 9.57 8.61 -11.16
N ALA A 99 10.66 8.10 -10.58
CA ALA A 99 10.64 7.38 -9.32
C ALA A 99 10.06 8.24 -8.19
N ALA A 100 10.47 9.51 -8.08
CA ALA A 100 9.93 10.44 -7.09
C ALA A 100 8.42 10.66 -7.25
N ARG A 101 7.93 10.81 -8.49
CA ARG A 101 6.50 10.92 -8.79
C ARG A 101 5.73 9.66 -8.42
N LEU A 102 6.26 8.48 -8.75
CA LEU A 102 5.65 7.20 -8.42
C LEU A 102 5.59 6.96 -6.91
N VAL A 103 6.64 7.33 -6.17
CA VAL A 103 6.64 7.23 -4.70
C VAL A 103 5.59 8.16 -4.09
N SER A 104 5.51 9.41 -4.57
CA SER A 104 4.49 10.37 -4.11
C SER A 104 3.07 9.85 -4.41
N SER A 105 2.85 9.30 -5.60
CA SER A 105 1.59 8.69 -6.01
C SER A 105 1.24 7.47 -5.14
N ALA A 106 2.18 6.55 -4.96
CA ALA A 106 2.00 5.35 -4.14
C ALA A 106 1.68 5.70 -2.68
N PHE A 107 2.33 6.73 -2.12
CA PHE A 107 2.01 7.22 -0.79
C PHE A 107 0.59 7.80 -0.72
N ARG A 108 0.22 8.67 -1.68
CA ARG A 108 -1.12 9.27 -1.75
C ARG A 108 -2.20 8.19 -1.84
N VAL A 109 -2.03 7.22 -2.73
CA VAL A 109 -2.97 6.10 -2.88
C VAL A 109 -2.98 5.24 -1.63
N GLY A 110 -1.82 4.93 -1.04
CA GLY A 110 -1.74 4.17 0.21
C GLY A 110 -2.55 4.81 1.34
N VAL A 111 -2.47 6.13 1.52
CA VAL A 111 -3.28 6.87 2.50
C VAL A 111 -4.77 6.85 2.13
N GLN A 112 -5.12 6.99 0.85
CA GLN A 112 -6.51 6.89 0.38
C GLN A 112 -7.12 5.51 0.66
N LEU A 113 -6.37 4.44 0.43
CA LEU A 113 -6.78 3.07 0.74
C LEU A 113 -7.03 2.88 2.24
N ALA A 114 -6.25 3.54 3.10
CA ALA A 114 -6.45 3.52 4.55
C ALA A 114 -7.60 4.43 5.05
N ALA A 115 -8.13 5.30 4.21
CA ALA A 115 -9.12 6.31 4.60
C ALA A 115 -10.37 5.76 5.31
N PRO A 116 -11.01 4.65 4.87
CA PRO A 116 -12.21 4.15 5.54
C PRO A 116 -11.95 3.78 6.99
N LEU A 117 -10.78 3.20 7.27
CA LEU A 117 -10.39 2.80 8.60
C LEU A 117 -9.95 4.00 9.46
N LEU A 118 -9.27 4.98 8.87
CA LEU A 118 -8.93 6.23 9.53
C LEU A 118 -10.18 6.98 10.00
N VAL A 119 -11.20 7.09 9.15
CA VAL A 119 -12.45 7.77 9.49
C VAL A 119 -13.18 7.02 10.61
N ALA A 120 -13.31 5.70 10.51
CA ALA A 120 -13.96 4.90 11.54
C ALA A 120 -13.24 4.97 12.89
N GLY A 121 -11.90 4.87 12.87
CA GLY A 121 -11.08 4.97 14.07
C GLY A 121 -11.12 6.37 14.70
N PHE A 122 -11.12 7.42 13.87
CA PHE A 122 -11.29 8.80 14.33
C PHE A 122 -12.64 9.00 15.03
N MET A 123 -13.74 8.51 14.44
CA MET A 123 -15.06 8.56 15.08
C MET A 123 -15.05 7.85 16.44
N LEU A 124 -14.40 6.69 16.53
CA LEU A 124 -14.27 5.93 17.77
C LEU A 124 -13.55 6.73 18.87
N TYR A 125 -12.48 7.44 18.53
CA TYR A 125 -11.79 8.34 19.46
C TYR A 125 -12.64 9.53 19.90
N VAL A 126 -13.45 10.10 19.00
CA VAL A 126 -14.40 11.15 19.36
C VAL A 126 -15.44 10.64 20.37
N VAL A 127 -16.02 9.46 20.12
CA VAL A 127 -16.97 8.83 21.06
C VAL A 127 -16.30 8.54 22.40
N ALA A 128 -15.07 8.01 22.38
CA ALA A 128 -14.29 7.76 23.59
C ALA A 128 -14.04 9.05 24.41
N GLY A 129 -13.68 10.14 23.75
CA GLY A 129 -13.44 11.43 24.39
C GLY A 129 -14.70 11.98 25.09
N VAL A 130 -15.86 11.85 24.45
CA VAL A 130 -17.15 12.23 25.06
C VAL A 130 -17.46 11.32 26.25
N LEU A 131 -17.27 10.01 26.12
CA LEU A 131 -17.53 9.04 27.19
C LEU A 131 -16.65 9.30 28.41
N ASN A 132 -15.39 9.67 28.20
CA ASN A 132 -14.45 10.01 29.27
C ASN A 132 -14.89 11.24 30.08
N ARG A 133 -15.60 12.17 29.44
CA ARG A 133 -16.20 13.32 30.14
C ARG A 133 -17.45 12.95 30.94
N LEU A 134 -18.22 11.97 30.47
CA LEU A 134 -19.47 11.53 31.11
C LEU A 134 -19.23 10.59 32.30
N VAL A 135 -18.25 9.68 32.18
CA VAL A 135 -17.95 8.67 33.21
C VAL A 135 -16.46 8.69 33.55
N PRO A 136 -15.95 9.75 34.22
CA PRO A 136 -14.52 9.95 34.47
C PRO A 136 -13.92 8.95 35.47
N GLN A 137 -14.77 8.22 36.21
CA GLN A 137 -14.31 7.18 37.16
C GLN A 137 -13.81 5.91 36.45
N ILE A 138 -14.21 5.66 35.20
CA ILE A 138 -13.77 4.49 34.44
C ILE A 138 -12.62 4.91 33.50
N GLN A 139 -11.54 4.13 33.48
CA GLN A 139 -10.49 4.30 32.48
C GLN A 139 -11.00 3.88 31.10
N VAL A 140 -11.58 4.83 30.35
CA VAL A 140 -12.20 4.60 29.05
C VAL A 140 -11.27 3.90 28.04
N PHE A 141 -9.96 4.14 28.13
CA PHE A 141 -8.97 3.49 27.26
C PHE A 141 -8.97 1.95 27.33
N PHE A 142 -9.27 1.35 28.49
CA PHE A 142 -9.36 -0.10 28.61
C PHE A 142 -10.51 -0.71 27.80
N VAL A 143 -11.59 0.05 27.57
CA VAL A 143 -12.75 -0.40 26.79
C VAL A 143 -12.56 -0.08 25.31
N VAL A 144 -11.92 1.05 25.01
CA VAL A 144 -11.75 1.53 23.64
C VAL A 144 -10.77 0.68 22.84
N LEU A 145 -9.69 0.20 23.45
CA LEU A 145 -8.69 -0.60 22.72
C LEU A 145 -9.27 -1.90 22.12
N PRO A 146 -9.98 -2.76 22.87
CA PRO A 146 -10.66 -3.93 22.28
C PRO A 146 -11.70 -3.55 21.22
N LEU A 147 -12.47 -2.49 21.47
CA LEU A 147 -13.50 -2.01 20.55
C LEU A 147 -12.91 -1.48 19.24
N GLN A 148 -11.74 -0.85 19.30
CA GLN A 148 -10.99 -0.33 18.17
C GLN A 148 -10.47 -1.45 17.27
N VAL A 149 -9.94 -2.53 17.86
CA VAL A 149 -9.53 -3.72 17.10
C VAL A 149 -10.73 -4.34 16.38
N LEU A 150 -11.86 -4.54 17.08
CA LEU A 150 -13.08 -5.09 16.49
C LEU A 150 -13.61 -4.23 15.34
N THR A 151 -13.70 -2.91 15.57
CA THR A 151 -14.15 -1.96 14.54
C THR A 151 -13.22 -2.00 13.33
N ALA A 152 -11.91 -2.12 13.55
CA ALA A 152 -10.96 -2.21 12.46
C ALA A 152 -11.15 -3.45 11.59
N PHE A 153 -11.36 -4.62 12.20
CA PHE A 153 -11.65 -5.85 11.46
C PHE A 153 -12.97 -5.76 10.69
N VAL A 154 -14.03 -5.23 11.32
CA VAL A 154 -15.35 -5.08 10.66
C VAL A 154 -15.26 -4.13 9.48
N VAL A 155 -14.64 -2.96 9.66
CA VAL A 155 -14.48 -1.97 8.59
C VAL A 155 -13.61 -2.53 7.48
N LEU A 156 -12.50 -3.21 7.80
CA LEU A 156 -11.66 -3.85 6.81
C LEU A 156 -12.44 -4.90 6.03
N LEU A 157 -13.22 -5.76 6.69
CA LEU A 157 -13.99 -6.83 6.03
C LEU A 157 -15.02 -6.27 5.05
N ILE A 158 -15.73 -5.20 5.42
CA ILE A 158 -16.73 -4.54 4.56
C ILE A 158 -16.05 -3.78 3.42
N THR A 159 -14.89 -3.16 3.66
CA THR A 159 -14.23 -2.29 2.68
C THR A 159 -13.18 -2.98 1.83
N LEU A 160 -12.79 -4.22 2.15
CA LEU A 160 -11.71 -4.95 1.49
C LEU A 160 -11.88 -5.02 -0.03
N GLY A 161 -13.09 -5.35 -0.50
CA GLY A 161 -13.37 -5.43 -1.94
C GLY A 161 -13.17 -4.08 -2.64
N ALA A 162 -13.59 -2.99 -2.02
CA ALA A 162 -13.42 -1.64 -2.57
C ALA A 162 -11.95 -1.19 -2.53
N VAL A 163 -11.23 -1.47 -1.43
CA VAL A 163 -9.79 -1.19 -1.28
C VAL A 163 -8.99 -1.92 -2.36
N MET A 164 -9.24 -3.21 -2.56
CA MET A 164 -8.55 -4.00 -3.57
C MET A 164 -8.92 -3.55 -4.99
N MET A 165 -10.20 -3.28 -5.27
CA MET A 165 -10.62 -2.76 -6.57
C MET A 165 -9.96 -1.43 -6.91
N TRP A 166 -9.84 -0.53 -5.93
CA TRP A 166 -9.16 0.76 -6.10
C TRP A 166 -7.67 0.56 -6.38
N PHE A 167 -7.02 -0.36 -5.65
CA PHE A 167 -5.63 -0.70 -5.90
C PHE A 167 -5.41 -1.30 -7.30
N MET A 168 -6.25 -2.24 -7.75
CA MET A 168 -6.07 -2.84 -9.08
C MET A 168 -6.23 -1.81 -10.20
N ARG A 169 -7.18 -0.87 -10.07
CA ARG A 169 -7.31 0.24 -11.03
C ARG A 169 -6.06 1.13 -11.03
N TYR A 170 -5.56 1.49 -9.84
CA TYR A 170 -4.33 2.26 -9.74
C TYR A 170 -3.13 1.53 -10.39
N PHE A 171 -3.04 0.22 -10.18
CA PHE A 171 -2.00 -0.62 -10.78
C PHE A 171 -2.10 -0.61 -12.31
N ASP A 172 -3.31 -0.81 -12.85
CA ASP A 172 -3.57 -0.79 -14.30
C ASP A 172 -3.24 0.57 -14.92
N ASP A 173 -3.80 1.65 -14.36
CA ASP A 173 -3.61 3.01 -14.88
C ASP A 173 -2.13 3.43 -14.85
N THR A 174 -1.41 3.07 -13.78
CA THR A 174 0.02 3.42 -13.64
C THR A 174 0.86 2.65 -14.65
N ILE A 175 0.58 1.38 -14.90
CA ILE A 175 1.33 0.59 -15.89
C ILE A 175 0.93 1.01 -17.30
N GLY A 176 -0.37 1.25 -17.53
CA GLY A 176 -0.93 1.77 -18.77
C GLY A 176 -0.23 3.05 -19.24
N THR A 177 -0.21 4.05 -18.36
CA THR A 177 0.43 5.35 -18.63
C THR A 177 1.93 5.26 -18.86
N LEU A 178 2.64 4.39 -18.13
CA LEU A 178 4.09 4.26 -18.22
C LEU A 178 4.58 3.55 -19.48
N PHE A 179 3.89 2.49 -19.89
CA PHE A 179 4.35 1.66 -21.02
C PHE A 179 3.65 2.02 -22.33
N PHE A 180 2.37 2.39 -22.29
CA PHE A 180 1.55 2.59 -23.50
C PHE A 180 1.19 4.06 -23.76
N GLY A 181 1.53 4.98 -22.86
CA GLY A 181 1.34 6.42 -23.06
C GLY A 181 -0.13 6.88 -23.17
N ILE A 182 -1.06 6.07 -22.68
CA ILE A 182 -2.50 6.34 -22.58
C ILE A 182 -2.91 6.74 -21.17
#